data_AF-X1GB70-F1
#
_entry.id   AF-X1GB70-F1
#
_cell.length_a   1.000
_cell.length_b   1.000
_cell.length_c   1.000
_cell.angle_alpha   90.00
_cell.angle_beta   90.00
_cell.angle_gamma   90.00
#
_symmetry.space_group_name_H-M   'P 1'
#
loop_
_entity.id
_entity.type
_entity.pdbx_description
1 polymer ?
#
loop_
_entity_poly.entity_id
_entity_poly.type
_entity_poly.pdbx_seq_one_letter_code
_entity_poly.pdbx_strand_id
1 'polypeptide(L)' 'MSEKAILNEIDQNKEEFIEFFRKIVQADSINPPGNEKNVAIIIEDYLKEKGIKTEIFPFGDNRANLIAYLNDN' A
#
# COMPACT_ATOMS: atom_id res chain seq x y z
N MET A 1 19.86 -0.39 10.99
CA MET A 1 18.84 0.27 11.85
C MET A 1 18.61 -0.62 13.06
N SER A 2 18.46 -0.08 14.28
CA SER A 2 18.15 -0.93 15.45
C SER A 2 16.66 -1.23 15.52
N GLU A 3 16.29 -2.37 16.10
CA GLU A 3 14.87 -2.74 16.32
C GLU A 3 14.11 -1.63 17.06
N LYS A 4 14.72 -1.05 18.10
CA LYS A 4 14.14 0.05 18.87
C LYS A 4 13.83 1.28 17.99
N ALA A 5 14.67 1.58 17.01
CA ALA A 5 14.43 2.70 16.11
C ALA A 5 13.22 2.45 15.21
N ILE A 6 13.01 1.20 14.74
CA ILE A 6 11.83 0.83 13.94
C ILE A 6 10.55 0.95 14.78
N LEU A 7 10.56 0.45 16.02
CA LEU A 7 9.40 0.55 16.90
C LEU A 7 9.03 2.02 17.20
N ASN A 8 10.03 2.85 17.48
CA ASN A 8 9.82 4.29 17.69
C ASN A 8 9.23 4.98 16.45
N GLU A 9 9.70 4.64 15.24
CA GLU A 9 9.14 5.18 14.00
C GLU A 9 7.66 4.80 13.84
N ILE A 10 7.31 3.55 14.17
CA ILE A 10 5.92 3.08 14.12
C ILE A 10 5.05 3.85 15.11
N ASP A 11 5.53 4.04 16.34
CA ASP A 11 4.79 4.78 17.36
C ASP A 11 4.62 6.26 16.99
N GLN A 12 5.62 6.89 16.39
CA GLN A 12 5.59 8.30 15.99
C GLN A 12 4.66 8.59 14.81
N ASN A 13 4.45 7.62 13.90
CA ASN A 13 3.62 7.78 12.71
C ASN A 13 2.30 6.99 12.79
N LYS A 14 1.90 6.56 14.00
CA LYS A 14 0.74 5.71 14.23
C LYS A 14 -0.54 6.27 13.60
N GLU A 15 -0.81 7.55 13.77
CA GLU A 15 -1.99 8.22 13.24
C GLU A 15 -2.01 8.23 11.71
N GLU A 16 -0.86 8.45 11.07
CA GLU A 16 -0.71 8.34 9.62
C GLU A 16 -1.05 6.93 9.14
N PHE A 17 -0.52 5.90 9.80
CA PHE A 17 -0.75 4.51 9.43
C PHE A 17 -2.20 4.08 9.65
N ILE A 18 -2.85 4.59 10.69
CA ILE A 18 -4.28 4.38 10.91
C ILE A 18 -5.09 5.00 9.78
N GLU A 19 -4.81 6.25 9.38
CA GLU A 19 -5.54 6.90 8.28
C GLU A 19 -5.28 6.22 6.94
N PHE A 20 -4.05 5.79 6.66
CA PHE A 20 -3.74 4.98 5.49
C PHE A 20 -4.52 3.66 5.47
N PHE A 21 -4.54 2.93 6.58
CA PHE A 21 -5.30 1.69 6.68
C PHE A 21 -6.80 1.91 6.52
N ARG A 22 -7.35 3.00 7.08
CA ARG A 22 -8.77 3.37 6.90
C ARG A 22 -9.12 3.57 5.43
N LYS A 23 -8.26 4.23 4.64
CA LYS A 23 -8.46 4.40 3.19
C LYS A 23 -8.53 3.05 2.48
N ILE A 24 -7.64 2.11 2.83
CA ILE A 24 -7.65 0.74 2.25
C ILE A 24 -8.96 0.02 2.59
N VAL A 25 -9.38 0.03 3.85
CA VAL A 25 -10.61 -0.66 4.30
C VAL A 25 -11.87 -0.09 3.66
N GLN A 26 -11.89 1.22 3.38
CA GLN A 26 -13.01 1.89 2.71
C GLN A 26 -13.06 1.64 1.20
N ALA A 27 -12.01 1.08 0.60
CA ALA A 27 -11.98 0.77 -0.81
C ALA A 27 -13.04 -0.29 -1.16
N ASP A 28 -13.79 -0.05 -2.24
CA ASP A 28 -14.61 -1.10 -2.83
C ASP A 28 -13.69 -2.13 -3.49
N SER A 29 -13.42 -3.22 -2.78
CA SER A 29 -12.41 -4.23 -3.13
C SER A 29 -12.90 -5.67 -2.90
N ILE A 30 -14.20 -5.91 -2.99
CA ILE A 30 -14.81 -7.21 -2.67
C ILE A 30 -14.40 -8.26 -3.72
N ASN A 31 -13.97 -9.43 -3.23
CA ASN A 31 -13.66 -10.61 -4.02
C ASN A 31 -14.60 -11.76 -3.65
N PRO A 32 -15.50 -12.27 -4.52
CA PRO A 32 -15.89 -11.82 -5.88
C PRO A 32 -16.91 -10.67 -5.86
N PRO A 33 -17.05 -9.82 -6.91
CA PRO A 33 -16.66 -10.04 -8.32
C PRO A 33 -15.26 -9.53 -8.73
N GLY A 34 -14.50 -8.92 -7.83
CA GLY A 34 -13.10 -8.56 -8.07
C GLY A 34 -12.88 -7.08 -8.39
N ASN A 35 -12.80 -6.25 -7.35
CA ASN A 35 -12.47 -4.82 -7.44
C ASN A 35 -11.11 -4.49 -6.76
N GLU A 36 -10.24 -5.48 -6.58
CA GLU A 36 -8.98 -5.33 -5.82
C GLU A 36 -8.02 -4.28 -6.39
N LYS A 37 -8.15 -3.90 -7.68
CA LYS A 37 -7.33 -2.86 -8.30
C LYS A 37 -7.42 -1.51 -7.58
N ASN A 38 -8.58 -1.18 -6.98
CA ASN A 38 -8.74 0.04 -6.21
C ASN A 38 -7.81 0.09 -4.99
N VAL A 39 -7.63 -1.05 -4.31
CA VAL A 39 -6.69 -1.17 -3.18
C VAL A 39 -5.25 -1.03 -3.68
N ALA A 40 -4.91 -1.67 -4.81
CA ALA A 40 -3.58 -1.55 -5.40
C ALA A 40 -3.21 -0.09 -5.71
N ILE A 41 -4.16 0.72 -6.20
CA ILE A 41 -3.95 2.15 -6.48
C ILE A 41 -3.70 2.94 -5.19
N ILE A 42 -4.51 2.72 -4.13
CA ILE A 42 -4.33 3.41 -2.84
C ILE A 42 -2.93 3.13 -2.24
N ILE A 43 -2.48 1.87 -2.31
CA ILE A 43 -1.15 1.49 -1.83
C ILE A 43 -0.06 2.08 -2.72
N GLU A 44 -0.26 2.08 -4.05
CA GLU A 44 0.67 2.68 -5.01
C GLU A 44 0.92 4.16 -4.71
N ASP A 45 -0.15 4.94 -4.51
CA ASP A 45 -0.07 6.37 -4.23
C ASP A 45 0.70 6.64 -2.93
N TYR A 46 0.37 5.91 -1.85
CA TYR A 46 1.07 6.03 -0.57
C TYR A 46 2.56 5.71 -0.67
N LEU A 47 2.94 4.66 -1.41
CA LEU A 47 4.34 4.28 -1.58
C LEU A 47 5.10 5.27 -2.47
N LYS A 48 4.47 5.80 -3.54
CA LYS A 48 5.05 6.83 -4.41
C LYS A 48 5.35 8.12 -3.64
N GLU A 49 4.45 8.54 -2.73
CA GLU A 49 4.67 9.70 -1.85
C GLU A 49 5.92 9.54 -0.96
N LYS A 50 6.28 8.30 -0.59
CA LYS A 50 7.48 7.96 0.18
C LYS A 50 8.71 7.67 -0.70
N GLY A 51 8.62 7.90 -2.00
CA GLY A 51 9.71 7.68 -2.95
C GLY A 51 9.99 6.21 -3.27
N ILE A 52 9.05 5.31 -2.96
CA ILE A 52 9.19 3.87 -3.24
C ILE A 52 8.67 3.60 -4.65
N LYS A 53 9.52 2.98 -5.48
CA LYS A 53 9.16 2.58 -6.84
C LYS A 53 8.13 1.45 -6.79
N THR A 54 7.10 1.58 -7.60
CA THR A 54 5.99 0.62 -7.69
C THR A 54 5.58 0.31 -9.12
N GLU A 55 4.91 -0.82 -9.32
CA GLU A 55 4.33 -1.25 -10.60
C GLU A 55 3.02 -2.01 -10.36
N ILE A 56 1.95 -1.57 -11.02
CA ILE A 56 0.66 -2.28 -11.03
C ILE A 56 0.63 -3.29 -12.18
N PHE A 57 0.40 -4.57 -11.84
CA PHE A 57 0.24 -5.68 -12.78
C PHE A 57 -1.24 -6.06 -12.91
N PRO A 58 -1.92 -5.77 -14.04
CA PRO A 58 -3.32 -6.14 -14.26
C PRO A 58 -3.55 -7.66 -14.25
N PHE A 59 -4.67 -8.10 -13.67
CA PHE A 59 -5.07 -9.52 -13.61
C PHE A 59 -6.57 -9.71 -13.92
N GLY A 60 -6.99 -9.35 -15.13
CA GLY A 60 -8.39 -9.39 -15.53
C GLY A 60 -9.17 -8.12 -15.13
N ASP A 61 -10.49 -8.20 -15.21
CA ASP A 61 -11.37 -7.03 -15.03
C ASP A 61 -11.32 -6.52 -13.59
N ASN A 62 -10.84 -5.28 -13.43
CA ASN A 62 -10.71 -4.54 -12.17
C ASN A 62 -9.93 -5.23 -11.03
N ARG A 63 -9.04 -6.15 -11.39
CA ARG A 63 -8.13 -6.85 -10.47
C ARG A 63 -6.68 -6.56 -10.85
N ALA A 64 -5.82 -6.45 -9.85
CA ALA A 64 -4.40 -6.21 -10.08
C ALA A 64 -3.56 -6.64 -8.88
N ASN A 65 -2.29 -6.93 -9.15
CA ASN A 65 -1.23 -7.02 -8.15
C ASN A 65 -0.43 -5.71 -8.14
N LEU A 66 0.19 -5.39 -7.01
CA LEU A 66 1.14 -4.29 -6.87
C LEU A 66 2.52 -4.87 -6.49
N ILE A 67 3.56 -4.49 -7.23
CA ILE A 67 4.95 -4.80 -6.90
C ILE A 67 5.61 -3.51 -6.43
N ALA A 68 6.33 -3.56 -5.31
CA ALA A 68 7.11 -2.46 -4.77
C ALA A 68 8.58 -2.87 -4.66
N TYR A 69 9.49 -1.94 -4.96
CA TYR A 69 10.92 -2.17 -4.98
C TYR A 69 11.59 -1.32 -3.90
N LEU A 70 12.33 -1.98 -3.01
CA LEU A 70 13.17 -1.33 -2.01
C LEU A 70 14.62 -1.57 -2.41
N ASN A 71 15.39 -0.48 -2.54
CA ASN A 71 16.71 -0.41 -3.16
C ASN A 71 16.69 -0.54 -4.69
N ASP A 72 17.77 -0.08 -5.33
CA ASP A 72 18.03 -0.40 -6.73
C ASP A 72 18.35 -1.90 -6.81
N ASN A 73 17.62 -2.62 -7.68
CA ASN A 73 17.92 -4.01 -8.01
C ASN A 73 19.32 -4.13 -8.63
#